data_AF-A0A8X6RQF7-F1
#
_entry.id   AF-A0A8X6RQF7-F1
#
_cell.length_a   1.000
_cell.length_b   1.000
_cell.length_c   1.000
_cell.angle_alpha   90.00
_cell.angle_beta   90.00
_cell.angle_gamma   90.00
#
_symmetry.space_group_name_H-M   'P 1'
#
loop_
_entity.id
_entity.type
_entity.pdbx_description
1 polymer ?
#
loop_
_entity_poly.entity_id
_entity_poly.type
_entity_poly.pdbx_seq_one_letter_code
_entity_poly.pdbx_strand_id
1 'polypeptide(L)'
;MQKAASELLVLHPTKNKIVECGISVDGTWQRRGYSYMNGCVAALSVDTDKVVDIEIMSSYCPTCRKISKMPRSIESETFAADHVCHSNFQGSALKMEAVGSTRIFQCSIVKRGLKYAHYYGDGDSKGFISVKDTYGKDSVTKYECIGHVQKRVGAKLRKLKSKNKNLSGKGKLTDSFIDRLQNYYGIAVRSTVGNLSGLQQNVISALFHCSSSVEKLMHGQCPIGKDCWCYYQRALSCGKKPNEKYKGLSNEVLNMIKPTYLELCTKELLTKCLHGKTQNSNQCLNGVIWQRVPKEVFVCLKTIGCFDPI
;
A
#
# COMPACT_ATOMS: atom_id res chain seq x y z
N MET A 1 -14.50 0.03 15.51
CA MET A 1 -13.09 -0.42 15.76
C MET A 1 -12.87 -1.45 16.88
N GLN A 2 -13.40 -1.31 18.11
CA GLN A 2 -13.07 -2.24 19.23
C GLN A 2 -13.40 -3.72 18.93
N LYS A 3 -14.50 -3.95 18.21
CA LYS A 3 -14.88 -5.28 17.72
C LYS A 3 -13.82 -5.88 16.77
N ALA A 4 -13.30 -5.07 15.84
CA ALA A 4 -12.26 -5.50 14.91
C ALA A 4 -10.96 -5.85 15.64
N ALA A 5 -10.58 -5.09 16.68
CA ALA A 5 -9.45 -5.43 17.52
C ALA A 5 -9.69 -6.73 18.31
N SER A 6 -10.88 -6.91 18.87
CA SER A 6 -11.24 -8.13 19.61
C SER A 6 -11.22 -9.39 18.72
N GLU A 7 -11.59 -9.27 17.46
CA GLU A 7 -11.50 -10.37 16.48
C GLU A 7 -10.04 -10.80 16.24
N LEU A 8 -9.10 -9.85 16.20
CA LEU A 8 -7.68 -10.19 16.11
C LEU A 8 -7.15 -10.88 17.36
N LEU A 9 -7.67 -10.53 18.55
CA LEU A 9 -7.33 -11.22 19.79
C LEU A 9 -7.75 -12.70 19.77
N VAL A 10 -8.85 -13.01 19.07
CA VAL A 10 -9.34 -14.38 18.89
C VAL A 10 -8.57 -15.13 17.81
N LEU A 11 -8.25 -14.47 16.69
CA LEU A 11 -7.52 -15.08 15.57
C LEU A 11 -6.09 -15.46 15.92
N HIS A 12 -5.44 -14.69 16.79
CA HIS A 12 -4.05 -14.87 17.20
C HIS A 12 -3.98 -15.09 18.72
N PRO A 13 -4.37 -16.28 19.23
CA PRO A 13 -4.40 -16.54 20.65
C PRO A 13 -2.98 -16.55 21.23
N THR A 14 -2.74 -15.68 22.21
CA THR A 14 -1.44 -15.57 22.88
C THR A 14 -1.59 -15.77 24.39
N LYS A 15 -0.56 -16.34 25.03
CA LYS A 15 -0.49 -16.45 26.50
C LYS A 15 -0.36 -15.08 27.18
N ASN A 16 0.17 -14.09 26.46
CA ASN A 16 0.26 -12.70 26.90
C ASN A 16 -1.02 -11.95 26.47
N LYS A 17 -1.56 -11.04 27.29
CA LYS A 17 -2.76 -10.25 26.93
C LYS A 17 -2.60 -9.31 25.72
N ILE A 18 -1.42 -9.29 25.08
CA ILE A 18 -1.08 -8.44 23.94
C ILE A 18 -0.90 -9.34 22.72
N VAL A 19 -1.58 -8.98 21.64
CA VAL A 19 -1.47 -9.67 20.35
C VAL A 19 -0.68 -8.81 19.37
N GLU A 20 0.28 -9.44 18.70
CA GLU A 20 1.00 -8.82 17.60
C GLU A 20 0.20 -8.98 16.31
N CYS A 21 0.07 -7.90 15.53
CA CYS A 21 -0.62 -7.95 14.25
C CYS A 21 0.02 -7.07 13.18
N GLY A 22 -0.30 -7.41 11.94
CA GLY A 22 0.05 -6.60 10.78
C GLY A 22 -1.04 -5.60 10.45
N ILE A 23 -0.62 -4.35 10.20
CA ILE A 23 -1.52 -3.30 9.77
C ILE A 23 -0.99 -2.59 8.54
N SER A 24 -1.90 -2.03 7.77
CA SER A 24 -1.61 -0.99 6.80
C SER A 24 -2.09 0.35 7.34
N VAL A 25 -1.35 1.40 7.05
CA VAL A 25 -1.69 2.77 7.47
C VAL A 25 -1.78 3.66 6.25
N ASP A 26 -2.86 4.42 6.15
CA ASP A 26 -3.08 5.37 5.05
C ASP A 26 -3.72 6.66 5.58
N GLY A 27 -3.18 7.79 5.12
CA GLY A 27 -3.70 9.13 5.42
C GLY A 27 -4.60 9.64 4.29
N THR A 28 -5.74 10.22 4.64
CA THR A 28 -6.64 10.82 3.67
C THR A 28 -7.16 12.18 4.12
N TRP A 29 -7.24 13.12 3.17
CA TRP A 29 -7.45 14.54 3.46
C TRP A 29 -8.63 15.12 2.68
N GLN A 30 -9.37 16.01 3.35
CA GLN A 30 -10.38 16.83 2.72
C GLN A 30 -9.68 17.92 1.90
N ARG A 31 -9.82 17.87 0.58
CA ARG A 31 -9.23 18.85 -0.34
C ARG A 31 -10.27 19.88 -0.75
N ARG A 32 -10.06 21.15 -0.40
CA ARG A 32 -10.76 22.29 -1.01
C ARG A 32 -9.73 23.27 -1.56
N GLY A 33 -9.61 23.35 -2.90
CA GLY A 33 -8.53 24.07 -3.57
C GLY A 33 -7.16 23.50 -3.20
N TYR A 34 -6.22 24.36 -2.80
CA TYR A 34 -4.86 23.98 -2.39
C TYR A 34 -4.71 23.61 -0.90
N SER A 35 -5.81 23.64 -0.12
CA SER A 35 -5.77 23.49 1.33
C SER A 35 -6.23 22.10 1.81
N TYR A 36 -5.49 21.54 2.77
CA TYR A 36 -5.74 20.26 3.44
C TYR A 36 -5.84 20.52 4.94
N MET A 37 -7.00 20.96 5.38
CA MET A 37 -7.19 21.42 6.76
C MET A 37 -7.71 20.33 7.68
N ASN A 38 -8.34 19.31 7.12
CA ASN A 38 -8.93 18.21 7.85
C ASN A 38 -8.63 16.88 7.15
N GLY A 39 -8.58 15.81 7.93
CA GLY A 39 -8.53 14.46 7.41
C GLY A 39 -8.39 13.44 8.53
N CYS A 40 -7.92 12.27 8.17
CA CYS A 40 -7.66 11.21 9.12
C CYS A 40 -6.53 10.32 8.65
N VAL A 41 -5.94 9.62 9.60
CA VAL A 41 -5.05 8.50 9.36
C VAL A 41 -5.74 7.26 9.89
N ALA A 42 -5.86 6.22 9.07
CA ALA A 42 -6.51 4.98 9.46
C ALA A 42 -5.51 3.84 9.46
N ALA A 43 -5.62 2.95 10.46
CA ALA A 43 -4.92 1.68 10.52
C ALA A 43 -5.91 0.54 10.26
N LEU A 44 -5.63 -0.26 9.24
CA LEU A 44 -6.42 -1.43 8.87
C LEU A 44 -5.62 -2.70 9.08
N SER A 45 -6.26 -3.70 9.67
CA SER A 45 -5.70 -5.05 9.76
C SER A 45 -5.49 -5.65 8.37
N VAL A 46 -4.32 -6.24 8.12
CA VAL A 46 -4.07 -6.98 6.86
C VAL A 46 -4.63 -8.41 6.85
N ASP A 47 -5.15 -8.87 7.98
CA ASP A 47 -5.76 -10.18 8.12
C ASP A 47 -7.28 -10.14 7.99
N THR A 48 -7.90 -9.07 8.50
CA THR A 48 -9.36 -8.93 8.53
C THR A 48 -9.89 -7.82 7.62
N ASP A 49 -9.00 -7.01 7.01
CA ASP A 49 -9.34 -5.85 6.18
C ASP A 49 -10.19 -4.78 6.89
N LYS A 50 -10.31 -4.87 8.22
CA LYS A 50 -11.11 -3.98 9.07
C LYS A 50 -10.28 -2.87 9.68
N VAL A 51 -10.91 -1.73 9.94
CA VAL A 51 -10.29 -0.61 10.64
C VAL A 51 -10.11 -0.96 12.12
N VAL A 52 -8.86 -0.99 12.56
CA VAL A 52 -8.49 -1.27 13.95
C VAL A 52 -8.22 0.01 14.74
N ASP A 53 -7.80 1.07 14.05
CA ASP A 53 -7.64 2.39 14.64
C ASP A 53 -7.79 3.53 13.64
N ILE A 54 -8.13 4.71 14.15
CA ILE A 54 -8.23 5.93 13.35
C ILE A 54 -7.86 7.15 14.19
N GLU A 55 -7.05 8.03 13.62
CA GLU A 55 -6.73 9.34 14.18
C GLU A 55 -7.31 10.41 13.27
N ILE A 56 -8.32 11.12 13.77
CA ILE A 56 -8.91 12.26 13.05
C ILE A 56 -8.06 13.49 13.32
N MET A 57 -7.70 14.23 12.27
CA MET A 57 -6.79 15.35 12.37
C MET A 57 -7.36 16.61 11.73
N SER A 58 -7.18 17.75 12.40
CA SER A 58 -7.50 19.06 11.86
C SER A 58 -6.44 20.08 12.26
N SER A 59 -6.03 20.89 11.28
CA SER A 59 -5.23 22.10 11.49
C SER A 59 -6.08 23.37 11.57
N TYR A 60 -7.40 23.23 11.53
CA TYR A 60 -8.33 24.34 11.43
C TYR A 60 -9.27 24.42 12.62
N CYS A 61 -9.38 25.62 13.18
CA CYS A 61 -10.43 25.98 14.11
C CYS A 61 -11.13 27.26 13.62
N PRO A 62 -12.47 27.25 13.42
CA PRO A 62 -13.20 28.46 13.04
C PRO A 62 -13.00 29.61 14.02
N THR A 63 -12.99 29.30 15.33
CA THR A 63 -12.85 30.29 16.39
C THR A 63 -11.46 30.91 16.40
N CYS A 64 -10.39 30.10 16.33
CA CYS A 64 -9.03 30.64 16.17
C CYS A 64 -8.89 31.54 14.93
N ARG A 65 -9.50 31.16 13.81
CA ARG A 65 -9.48 31.98 12.58
C ARG A 65 -10.26 33.29 12.72
N LYS A 66 -11.32 33.30 13.53
CA LYS A 66 -12.05 34.52 13.86
C LYS A 66 -11.18 35.43 14.74
N ILE A 67 -10.61 34.89 15.82
CA ILE A 67 -9.69 35.59 16.72
C ILE A 67 -8.52 36.20 15.94
N SER A 68 -7.90 35.45 15.03
CA SER A 68 -6.73 35.93 14.25
C SER A 68 -7.05 37.10 13.30
N LYS A 69 -8.33 37.39 13.05
CA LYS A 69 -8.79 38.51 12.23
C LYS A 69 -9.31 39.68 13.06
N MET A 70 -9.48 39.50 14.37
CA MET A 70 -9.90 40.57 15.25
C MET A 70 -8.72 41.53 15.49
N PRO A 71 -8.96 42.85 15.57
CA PRO A 71 -7.93 43.78 16.02
C PRO A 71 -7.55 43.44 17.46
N ARG A 72 -6.29 43.74 17.83
CA ARG A 72 -5.80 43.46 19.18
C ARG A 72 -6.52 44.37 20.18
N SER A 73 -7.36 43.77 21.00
CA SER A 73 -8.15 44.41 22.05
C SER A 73 -8.27 43.49 23.28
N ILE A 74 -8.64 44.06 24.43
CA ILE A 74 -8.93 43.29 25.66
C ILE A 74 -9.97 42.20 25.36
N GLU A 75 -11.02 42.52 24.61
CA GLU A 75 -12.04 41.55 24.19
C GLU A 75 -11.45 40.38 23.37
N SER A 76 -10.54 40.67 22.43
CA SER A 76 -9.89 39.64 21.63
C SER A 76 -8.97 38.73 22.46
N GLU A 77 -8.34 39.30 23.50
CA GLU A 77 -7.44 38.57 24.40
C GLU A 77 -8.24 37.70 25.38
N THR A 78 -9.33 38.21 25.96
CA THR A 78 -10.26 37.43 26.79
C THR A 78 -10.90 36.30 25.99
N PHE A 79 -11.40 36.59 24.78
CA PHE A 79 -12.00 35.58 23.92
C PHE A 79 -11.00 34.50 23.49
N ALA A 80 -9.72 34.85 23.32
CA ALA A 80 -8.66 33.88 23.06
C ALA A 80 -8.33 33.03 24.29
N ALA A 81 -8.31 33.62 25.49
CA ALA A 81 -8.03 32.92 26.74
C ALA A 81 -9.10 31.86 27.07
N ASP A 82 -10.38 32.16 26.83
CA ASP A 82 -11.50 31.25 27.08
C ASP A 82 -11.65 30.16 26.00
N HIS A 83 -10.92 30.26 24.91
CA HIS A 83 -11.13 29.38 23.75
C HIS A 83 -10.43 28.01 23.89
N VAL A 84 -11.23 26.95 23.96
CA VAL A 84 -10.75 25.56 23.78
C VAL A 84 -10.60 25.23 22.30
N CYS A 85 -9.36 25.22 21.82
CA CYS A 85 -9.06 24.93 20.42
C CYS A 85 -9.38 23.48 20.04
N HIS A 86 -10.11 23.32 18.93
CA HIS A 86 -10.41 22.00 18.35
C HIS A 86 -9.41 21.57 17.27
N SER A 87 -8.46 22.44 16.88
CA SER A 87 -7.34 22.04 16.02
C SER A 87 -6.40 21.16 16.84
N ASN A 88 -6.17 19.94 16.38
CA ASN A 88 -5.32 18.97 17.07
C ASN A 88 -4.01 18.69 16.32
N PHE A 89 -3.71 19.47 15.28
CA PHE A 89 -2.49 19.34 14.51
C PHE A 89 -1.95 20.71 14.08
N GLN A 90 -0.63 20.89 14.21
CA GLN A 90 0.08 22.06 13.71
C GLN A 90 1.21 21.59 12.78
N GLY A 91 1.27 22.13 11.57
CA GLY A 91 2.29 21.80 10.57
C GLY A 91 1.74 21.67 9.16
N SER A 92 2.56 21.16 8.26
CA SER A 92 2.15 20.90 6.87
C SER A 92 1.35 19.60 6.75
N ALA A 93 0.47 19.53 5.75
CA ALA A 93 -0.31 18.33 5.44
C ALA A 93 0.56 17.08 5.26
N LEU A 94 1.77 17.25 4.69
CA LEU A 94 2.74 16.17 4.49
C LEU A 94 3.24 15.53 5.80
N LYS A 95 3.18 16.26 6.93
CA LYS A 95 3.57 15.74 8.25
C LYS A 95 2.41 15.07 8.99
N MET A 96 1.17 15.31 8.56
CA MET A 96 -0.01 14.80 9.26
C MET A 96 -0.04 13.28 9.29
N GLU A 97 0.29 12.60 8.18
CA GLU A 97 0.31 11.13 8.14
C GLU A 97 1.33 10.54 9.13
N ALA A 98 2.52 11.13 9.23
CA ALA A 98 3.54 10.68 10.17
C ALA A 98 3.11 10.89 11.63
N VAL A 99 2.52 12.06 11.94
CA VAL A 99 2.02 12.35 13.30
C VAL A 99 0.83 11.47 13.64
N GLY A 100 -0.12 11.27 12.72
CA GLY A 100 -1.26 10.39 12.94
C GLY A 100 -0.85 8.93 13.11
N SER A 101 0.09 8.45 12.29
CA SER A 101 0.72 7.13 12.47
C SER A 101 1.32 6.99 13.87
N THR A 102 2.12 7.98 14.32
CA THR A 102 2.72 7.96 15.66
C THR A 102 1.67 7.90 16.76
N ARG A 103 0.59 8.70 16.69
CA ARG A 103 -0.50 8.68 17.68
C ARG A 103 -1.21 7.33 17.74
N ILE A 104 -1.50 6.74 16.59
CA ILE A 104 -2.10 5.41 16.49
C ILE A 104 -1.20 4.35 17.14
N PHE A 105 0.10 4.35 16.82
CA PHE A 105 1.04 3.36 17.36
C PHE A 105 1.29 3.53 18.86
N GLN A 106 1.35 4.77 19.38
CA GLN A 106 1.61 5.02 20.80
C GLN A 106 0.47 4.56 21.72
N CYS A 107 -0.77 4.54 21.23
CA CYS A 107 -1.93 4.17 22.04
C CYS A 107 -2.51 2.79 21.74
N SER A 108 -1.95 2.06 20.77
CA SER A 108 -2.45 0.77 20.27
C SER A 108 -2.64 -0.29 21.35
N ILE A 109 -1.63 -0.50 22.20
CA ILE A 109 -1.67 -1.52 23.26
C ILE A 109 -2.73 -1.16 24.29
N VAL A 110 -2.76 0.09 24.75
CA VAL A 110 -3.68 0.54 25.81
C VAL A 110 -5.12 0.59 25.29
N LYS A 111 -5.36 1.12 24.09
CA LYS A 111 -6.71 1.28 23.55
C LYS A 111 -7.27 -0.01 22.94
N ARG A 112 -6.42 -0.85 22.34
CA ARG A 112 -6.85 -1.97 21.50
C ARG A 112 -6.36 -3.34 21.99
N GLY A 113 -5.38 -3.39 22.88
CA GLY A 113 -4.71 -4.65 23.26
C GLY A 113 -3.81 -5.20 22.14
N LEU A 114 -3.47 -4.37 21.16
CA LEU A 114 -2.72 -4.77 19.96
C LEU A 114 -1.35 -4.11 19.92
N LYS A 115 -0.33 -4.88 19.53
CA LYS A 115 0.98 -4.39 19.15
C LYS A 115 1.12 -4.46 17.63
N TYR A 116 1.21 -3.32 16.98
CA TYR A 116 1.36 -3.23 15.51
C TYR A 116 2.80 -3.58 15.09
N ALA A 117 3.13 -4.87 15.08
CA ALA A 117 4.48 -5.37 14.83
C ALA A 117 4.89 -5.32 13.35
N HIS A 118 3.91 -5.31 12.43
CA HIS A 118 4.18 -5.33 11.00
C HIS A 118 3.47 -4.17 10.30
N TYR A 119 4.24 -3.31 9.65
CA TYR A 119 3.75 -2.17 8.88
C TYR A 119 3.75 -2.51 7.40
N TYR A 120 2.58 -2.55 6.79
CA TYR A 120 2.40 -2.78 5.36
C TYR A 120 2.20 -1.44 4.67
N GLY A 121 3.10 -1.11 3.75
CA GLY A 121 3.05 0.17 3.06
C GLY A 121 3.98 0.28 1.86
N ASP A 122 4.00 1.49 1.30
CA ASP A 122 4.84 1.85 0.17
C ASP A 122 6.33 1.82 0.56
N GLY A 123 7.20 1.62 -0.44
CA GLY A 123 8.64 1.46 -0.26
C GLY A 123 9.30 2.58 0.55
N ASP A 124 8.97 3.85 0.26
CA ASP A 124 9.40 5.01 1.05
C ASP A 124 8.18 5.60 1.78
N SER A 125 8.16 5.48 3.11
CA SER A 125 7.02 5.92 3.93
C SER A 125 7.54 6.64 5.16
N LYS A 126 7.27 7.95 5.21
CA LYS A 126 7.56 8.79 6.37
C LYS A 126 6.75 8.33 7.60
N GLY A 127 5.56 7.79 7.38
CA GLY A 127 4.75 7.14 8.43
C GLY A 127 5.46 5.96 9.06
N PHE A 128 6.05 5.05 8.27
CA PHE A 128 6.85 3.96 8.82
C PHE A 128 8.06 4.47 9.62
N ILE A 129 8.79 5.45 9.09
CA ILE A 129 9.98 6.00 9.77
C ILE A 129 9.62 6.56 11.16
N SER A 130 8.44 7.17 11.32
CA SER A 130 8.00 7.73 12.60
C SER A 130 7.52 6.70 13.63
N VAL A 131 7.34 5.44 13.23
CA VAL A 131 6.79 4.37 14.11
C VAL A 131 7.68 3.14 14.23
N LYS A 132 8.77 3.05 13.48
CA LYS A 132 9.64 1.85 13.44
C LYS A 132 10.16 1.39 14.81
N ASP A 133 10.31 2.35 15.72
CA ASP A 133 10.89 2.15 17.05
C ASP A 133 9.84 2.25 18.19
N THR A 134 8.53 2.27 17.89
CA THR A 134 7.49 2.58 18.90
C THR A 134 7.47 1.62 20.09
N TYR A 135 7.71 0.33 19.88
CA TYR A 135 7.70 -0.68 20.94
C TYR A 135 9.12 -1.12 21.34
N GLY A 136 10.13 -0.28 21.05
CA GLY A 136 11.55 -0.60 21.17
C GLY A 136 12.29 -0.49 19.84
N LYS A 137 13.62 -0.50 19.88
CA LYS A 137 14.47 -0.36 18.69
C LYS A 137 14.14 -1.42 17.63
N ASP A 138 13.88 -0.97 16.40
CA ASP A 138 13.52 -1.76 15.22
C ASP A 138 12.38 -2.77 15.49
N SER A 139 11.46 -2.41 16.39
CA SER A 139 10.36 -3.28 16.84
C SER A 139 9.25 -3.46 15.80
N VAL A 140 9.15 -2.59 14.80
CA VAL A 140 8.16 -2.68 13.73
C VAL A 140 8.84 -3.05 12.42
N THR A 141 8.45 -4.19 11.86
CA THR A 141 8.97 -4.67 10.58
C THR A 141 8.17 -4.10 9.42
N LYS A 142 8.86 -3.57 8.40
CA LYS A 142 8.21 -3.06 7.19
C LYS A 142 8.03 -4.15 6.13
N TYR A 143 6.81 -4.25 5.62
CA TYR A 143 6.45 -5.06 4.46
C TYR A 143 5.89 -4.18 3.34
N GLU A 144 5.97 -4.70 2.12
CA GLU A 144 5.41 -4.06 0.94
C GLU A 144 4.19 -4.83 0.44
N CYS A 145 3.15 -4.10 0.05
CA CYS A 145 1.98 -4.72 -0.53
C CYS A 145 2.25 -5.14 -1.99
N ILE A 146 1.59 -6.20 -2.46
CA ILE A 146 1.81 -6.72 -3.83
C ILE A 146 1.60 -5.61 -4.87
N GLY A 147 0.56 -4.78 -4.71
CA GLY A 147 0.24 -3.71 -5.64
C GLY A 147 1.39 -2.71 -5.81
N HIS A 148 2.08 -2.36 -4.72
CA HIS A 148 3.24 -1.46 -4.78
C HIS A 148 4.44 -2.09 -5.44
N VAL A 149 4.71 -3.37 -5.19
CA VAL A 149 5.77 -4.12 -5.87
C VAL A 149 5.48 -4.23 -7.38
N GLN A 150 4.22 -4.51 -7.76
CA GLN A 150 3.80 -4.52 -9.17
C GLN A 150 4.01 -3.14 -9.82
N LYS A 151 3.62 -2.04 -9.16
CA LYS A 151 3.85 -0.68 -9.66
C LYS A 151 5.35 -0.38 -9.82
N ARG A 152 6.20 -0.86 -8.90
CA ARG A 152 7.67 -0.71 -8.99
C ARG A 152 8.24 -1.37 -10.23
N VAL A 153 7.78 -2.58 -10.59
CA VAL A 153 8.15 -3.27 -11.85
C VAL A 153 7.84 -2.35 -13.03
N GLY A 154 6.62 -1.84 -13.07
CA GLY A 154 6.17 -0.92 -14.11
C GLY A 154 7.02 0.36 -14.20
N ALA A 155 7.31 0.99 -13.06
CA ALA A 155 8.09 2.22 -13.00
C ALA A 155 9.55 2.00 -13.46
N LYS A 156 10.21 0.93 -13.00
CA LYS A 156 11.59 0.60 -13.43
C LYS A 156 11.66 0.37 -14.94
N LEU A 157 10.74 -0.42 -15.50
CA LEU A 157 10.72 -0.74 -16.92
C LEU A 157 10.38 0.48 -17.79
N ARG A 158 9.43 1.33 -17.36
CA ARG A 158 9.12 2.59 -18.06
C ARG A 158 10.30 3.56 -18.02
N LYS A 159 11.02 3.63 -16.90
CA LYS A 159 12.26 4.44 -16.78
C LYS A 159 13.38 3.92 -17.68
N LEU A 160 13.51 2.60 -17.82
CA LEU A 160 14.46 1.99 -18.77
C LEU A 160 14.07 2.32 -20.22
N LYS A 161 12.80 2.14 -20.56
CA LYS A 161 12.22 2.48 -21.88
C LYS A 161 12.46 3.94 -22.25
N SER A 162 12.25 4.88 -21.32
CA SER A 162 12.42 6.31 -21.60
C SER A 162 13.88 6.70 -21.84
N LYS A 163 14.83 6.01 -21.19
CA LYS A 163 16.27 6.23 -21.38
C LYS A 163 16.83 5.57 -22.64
N ASN A 164 16.18 4.54 -23.16
CA ASN A 164 16.67 3.80 -24.32
C ASN A 164 15.63 3.78 -25.44
N LYS A 165 15.82 4.66 -26.44
CA LYS A 165 14.94 4.75 -27.62
C LYS A 165 14.79 3.42 -28.36
N ASN A 166 15.76 2.52 -28.29
CA ASN A 166 15.69 1.20 -28.92
C ASN A 166 14.64 0.28 -28.29
N LEU A 167 14.15 0.59 -27.08
CA LEU A 167 13.05 -0.12 -26.41
C LEU A 167 11.66 0.45 -26.75
N SER A 168 11.59 1.63 -27.36
CA SER A 168 10.34 2.28 -27.73
C SER A 168 9.89 1.88 -29.15
N GLY A 169 8.58 1.80 -29.35
CA GLY A 169 7.95 1.48 -30.64
C GLY A 169 7.13 0.18 -30.64
N LYS A 170 6.41 -0.04 -31.75
CA LYS A 170 5.58 -1.24 -31.95
C LYS A 170 6.47 -2.49 -31.99
N GLY A 171 6.04 -3.56 -31.33
CA GLY A 171 6.79 -4.83 -31.27
C GLY A 171 7.95 -4.85 -30.27
N LYS A 172 8.07 -3.83 -29.40
CA LYS A 172 9.11 -3.73 -28.37
C LYS A 172 8.48 -3.65 -26.98
N LEU A 173 9.08 -2.90 -26.05
CA LEU A 173 8.59 -2.74 -24.68
C LEU A 173 7.46 -1.70 -24.62
N THR A 174 6.27 -2.08 -25.10
CA THR A 174 5.06 -1.24 -25.03
C THR A 174 4.55 -1.12 -23.60
N ASP A 175 3.76 -0.07 -23.30
CA ASP A 175 3.17 0.06 -21.95
C ASP A 175 2.22 -1.09 -21.63
N SER A 176 1.47 -1.58 -22.63
CA SER A 176 0.65 -2.79 -22.48
C SER A 176 1.46 -4.06 -22.17
N PHE A 177 2.68 -4.19 -22.73
CA PHE A 177 3.57 -5.28 -22.38
C PHE A 177 4.08 -5.15 -20.94
N ILE A 178 4.45 -3.93 -20.53
CA ILE A 178 4.86 -3.63 -19.16
C ILE A 178 3.72 -3.95 -18.18
N ASP A 179 2.48 -3.53 -18.47
CA ASP A 179 1.31 -3.85 -17.63
C ASP A 179 1.08 -5.36 -17.52
N ARG A 180 1.27 -6.09 -18.62
CA ARG A 180 1.23 -7.56 -18.61
C ARG A 180 2.31 -8.14 -17.69
N LEU A 181 3.55 -7.67 -17.76
CA LEU A 181 4.61 -8.09 -16.83
C LEU A 181 4.26 -7.79 -15.37
N GLN A 182 3.68 -6.62 -15.08
CA GLN A 182 3.21 -6.27 -13.75
C GLN A 182 2.15 -7.26 -13.25
N ASN A 183 1.21 -7.64 -14.11
CA ASN A 183 0.17 -8.61 -13.77
C ASN A 183 0.74 -10.00 -13.45
N TYR A 184 1.64 -10.52 -14.31
CA TYR A 184 2.28 -11.81 -14.06
C TYR A 184 3.20 -11.80 -12.85
N TYR A 185 3.86 -10.67 -12.55
CA TYR A 185 4.61 -10.52 -11.30
C TYR A 185 3.68 -10.66 -10.08
N GLY A 186 2.49 -10.04 -10.12
CA GLY A 186 1.49 -10.21 -9.05
C GLY A 186 0.98 -11.64 -8.93
N ILE A 187 0.81 -12.35 -10.05
CA ILE A 187 0.45 -13.78 -10.08
C ILE A 187 1.57 -14.61 -9.45
N ALA A 188 2.83 -14.32 -9.78
CA ALA A 188 3.99 -15.00 -9.18
C ALA A 188 3.96 -14.88 -7.65
N VAL A 189 3.79 -13.68 -7.10
CA VAL A 189 3.70 -13.47 -5.64
C VAL A 189 2.53 -14.24 -5.02
N ARG A 190 1.33 -14.15 -5.60
CA ARG A 190 0.14 -14.82 -5.05
C ARG A 190 0.19 -16.34 -5.14
N SER A 191 0.90 -16.90 -6.12
CA SER A 191 1.01 -18.35 -6.32
C SER A 191 2.13 -19.00 -5.50
N THR A 192 2.97 -18.23 -4.81
CA THR A 192 4.11 -18.75 -4.05
C THR A 192 4.22 -18.09 -2.67
N VAL A 193 3.09 -17.78 -2.04
CA VAL A 193 3.04 -17.21 -0.69
C VAL A 193 3.83 -18.11 0.27
N GLY A 194 4.70 -17.50 1.07
CA GLY A 194 5.57 -18.21 2.02
C GLY A 194 6.75 -18.96 1.40
N ASN A 195 6.87 -19.08 0.08
CA ASN A 195 7.97 -19.78 -0.59
C ASN A 195 8.88 -18.81 -1.38
N LEU A 196 9.98 -18.37 -0.75
CA LEU A 196 10.91 -17.40 -1.36
C LEU A 196 11.59 -17.93 -2.63
N SER A 197 12.02 -19.19 -2.62
CA SER A 197 12.69 -19.80 -3.77
C SER A 197 11.72 -19.96 -4.94
N GLY A 198 10.50 -20.43 -4.67
CA GLY A 198 9.43 -20.50 -5.64
C GLY A 198 9.06 -19.13 -6.19
N LEU A 199 9.04 -18.09 -5.35
CA LEU A 199 8.79 -16.72 -5.78
C LEU A 199 9.86 -16.20 -6.74
N GLN A 200 11.14 -16.44 -6.43
CA GLN A 200 12.24 -16.09 -7.33
C GLN A 200 12.08 -16.77 -8.69
N GLN A 201 11.78 -18.08 -8.70
CA GLN A 201 11.55 -18.83 -9.92
C GLN A 201 10.35 -18.29 -10.71
N ASN A 202 9.22 -18.05 -10.05
CA ASN A 202 7.99 -17.59 -10.70
C ASN A 202 8.09 -16.16 -11.25
N VAL A 203 8.83 -15.28 -10.57
CA VAL A 203 9.08 -13.93 -11.09
C VAL A 203 9.94 -14.01 -12.35
N ILE A 204 11.03 -14.78 -12.32
CA ILE A 204 11.87 -14.97 -13.51
C ILE A 204 11.05 -15.59 -14.65
N SER A 205 10.25 -16.61 -14.33
CA SER A 205 9.34 -17.27 -15.25
C SER A 205 8.35 -16.31 -15.91
N ALA A 206 7.78 -15.36 -15.16
CA ALA A 206 6.86 -14.37 -15.68
C ALA A 206 7.45 -13.53 -16.82
N LEU A 207 8.76 -13.19 -16.74
CA LEU A 207 9.46 -12.48 -17.81
C LEU A 207 9.49 -13.31 -19.10
N PHE A 208 9.92 -14.56 -19.00
CA PHE A 208 10.05 -15.45 -20.15
C PHE A 208 8.69 -15.85 -20.72
N HIS A 209 7.72 -16.16 -19.87
CA HIS A 209 6.32 -16.39 -20.25
C HIS A 209 5.76 -15.24 -21.08
N CYS A 210 5.91 -13.99 -20.61
CA CYS A 210 5.47 -12.83 -21.37
C CYS A 210 6.24 -12.66 -22.68
N SER A 211 7.50 -13.10 -22.73
CA SER A 211 8.35 -12.94 -23.91
C SER A 211 8.16 -14.06 -24.94
N SER A 212 7.37 -15.09 -24.62
CA SER A 212 7.03 -16.21 -25.50
C SER A 212 6.26 -15.77 -26.74
N SER A 213 6.54 -16.43 -27.87
CA SER A 213 5.83 -16.29 -29.14
C SER A 213 5.63 -17.63 -29.84
N VAL A 214 4.83 -17.64 -30.91
CA VAL A 214 4.55 -18.84 -31.71
C VAL A 214 5.83 -19.42 -32.30
N GLU A 215 6.75 -18.55 -32.71
CA GLU A 215 8.05 -18.89 -33.29
C GLU A 215 9.08 -19.24 -32.21
N LYS A 216 8.91 -18.72 -31.00
CA LYS A 216 9.82 -18.92 -29.88
C LYS A 216 9.08 -19.13 -28.57
N LEU A 217 8.80 -20.40 -28.26
CA LEU A 217 8.14 -20.80 -27.02
C LEU A 217 9.11 -20.65 -25.82
N MET A 218 8.69 -19.90 -24.80
CA MET A 218 9.52 -19.61 -23.62
C MET A 218 8.86 -20.04 -22.30
N HIS A 219 7.99 -21.06 -22.36
CA HIS A 219 7.26 -21.59 -21.21
C HIS A 219 8.07 -22.54 -20.32
N GLY A 220 9.31 -22.88 -20.68
CA GLY A 220 10.10 -23.90 -19.98
C GLY A 220 10.40 -23.59 -18.50
N GLN A 221 10.31 -22.33 -18.10
CA GLN A 221 10.49 -21.91 -16.71
C GLN A 221 9.15 -21.72 -15.96
N CYS A 222 8.02 -21.88 -16.64
CA CYS A 222 6.70 -21.82 -16.01
C CYS A 222 6.49 -23.00 -15.06
N PRO A 223 5.76 -22.80 -13.95
CA PRO A 223 5.35 -23.92 -13.11
C PRO A 223 4.59 -24.96 -13.93
N ILE A 224 4.84 -26.23 -13.62
CA ILE A 224 4.19 -27.38 -14.26
C ILE A 224 2.98 -27.80 -13.41
N GLY A 225 2.01 -28.45 -14.03
CA GLY A 225 0.85 -29.01 -13.34
C GLY A 225 -0.47 -28.42 -13.82
N LYS A 226 -1.57 -29.07 -13.43
CA LYS A 226 -2.92 -28.70 -13.85
C LYS A 226 -3.39 -27.38 -13.22
N ASP A 227 -2.81 -27.01 -12.09
CA ASP A 227 -3.16 -25.81 -11.32
C ASP A 227 -2.18 -24.65 -11.53
N CYS A 228 -1.19 -24.81 -12.42
CA CYS A 228 -0.27 -23.73 -12.72
C CYS A 228 -0.98 -22.57 -13.44
N TRP A 229 -0.47 -21.35 -13.22
CA TRP A 229 -1.00 -20.15 -13.86
C TRP A 229 -0.66 -20.06 -15.35
N CYS A 230 0.32 -20.83 -15.82
CA CYS A 230 0.71 -20.86 -17.23
C CYS A 230 -0.23 -21.76 -18.03
N TYR A 231 -1.06 -21.14 -18.88
CA TYR A 231 -1.98 -21.89 -19.75
C TYR A 231 -1.26 -22.95 -20.61
N TYR A 232 -0.06 -22.63 -21.13
CA TYR A 232 0.71 -23.53 -21.97
C TYR A 232 1.10 -24.81 -21.22
N GLN A 233 1.71 -24.65 -20.03
CA GLN A 233 2.10 -25.79 -19.18
C GLN A 233 0.90 -26.59 -18.68
N ARG A 234 -0.21 -25.91 -18.36
CA ARG A 234 -1.45 -26.56 -17.96
C ARG A 234 -2.05 -27.41 -19.07
N ALA A 235 -2.04 -26.93 -20.31
CA ALA A 235 -2.53 -27.71 -21.45
C ALA A 235 -1.70 -28.98 -21.64
N LEU A 236 -0.36 -28.88 -21.61
CA LEU A 236 0.53 -30.04 -21.66
C LEU A 236 0.24 -31.03 -20.53
N SER A 237 0.10 -30.55 -19.30
CA SER A 237 -0.20 -31.38 -18.11
C SER A 237 -1.57 -32.08 -18.17
N CYS A 238 -2.47 -31.59 -19.03
CA CYS A 238 -3.78 -32.19 -19.29
C CYS A 238 -3.83 -33.02 -20.59
N GLY A 239 -2.69 -33.28 -21.25
CA GLY A 239 -2.64 -33.99 -22.53
C GLY A 239 -3.29 -33.22 -23.69
N LYS A 240 -3.46 -31.89 -23.56
CA LYS A 240 -4.03 -31.02 -24.60
C LYS A 240 -2.91 -30.33 -25.38
N LYS A 241 -3.15 -30.06 -26.67
CA LYS A 241 -2.23 -29.24 -27.49
C LYS A 241 -2.31 -27.77 -27.05
N PRO A 242 -1.23 -27.17 -26.51
CA PRO A 242 -1.23 -25.76 -26.17
C PRO A 242 -1.26 -24.89 -27.43
N ASN A 243 -1.80 -23.67 -27.30
CA ASN A 243 -1.84 -22.68 -28.37
C ASN A 243 -1.19 -21.39 -27.86
N GLU A 244 -0.11 -20.96 -28.53
CA GLU A 244 0.54 -19.67 -28.29
C GLU A 244 -0.06 -18.63 -29.25
N LYS A 245 -0.39 -17.45 -28.73
CA LYS A 245 -1.07 -16.39 -29.49
C LYS A 245 -0.34 -15.06 -29.44
N TYR A 246 0.63 -14.92 -28.53
CA TYR A 246 1.34 -13.65 -28.35
C TYR A 246 2.53 -13.55 -29.30
N LYS A 247 2.89 -12.31 -29.67
CA LYS A 247 4.05 -12.02 -30.52
C LYS A 247 5.38 -11.89 -29.75
N GLY A 248 5.36 -12.10 -28.43
CA GLY A 248 6.56 -12.09 -27.59
C GLY A 248 7.41 -10.81 -27.65
N LEU A 249 8.66 -10.92 -27.22
CA LEU A 249 9.72 -9.93 -27.46
C LEU A 249 10.83 -10.57 -28.28
N SER A 250 11.52 -9.76 -29.09
CA SER A 250 12.76 -10.20 -29.73
C SER A 250 13.85 -10.44 -28.68
N ASN A 251 14.88 -11.23 -29.03
CA ASN A 251 15.99 -11.53 -28.12
C ASN A 251 16.77 -10.27 -27.73
N GLU A 252 16.92 -9.33 -28.66
CA GLU A 252 17.60 -8.07 -28.43
C GLU A 252 16.87 -7.26 -27.36
N VAL A 253 15.53 -7.14 -27.47
CA VAL A 253 14.72 -6.44 -26.48
C VAL A 253 14.72 -7.17 -25.15
N LEU A 254 14.56 -8.50 -25.15
CA LEU A 254 14.60 -9.31 -23.94
C LEU A 254 15.92 -9.16 -23.19
N ASN A 255 17.06 -9.22 -23.90
CA ASN A 255 18.39 -9.07 -23.32
C ASN A 255 18.60 -7.65 -22.74
N MET A 256 18.02 -6.63 -23.35
CA MET A 256 18.06 -5.25 -22.81
C MET A 256 17.24 -5.08 -21.53
N ILE A 257 16.09 -5.75 -21.39
CA ILE A 257 15.21 -5.59 -20.21
C ILE A 257 15.56 -6.53 -19.06
N LYS A 258 16.16 -7.69 -19.35
CA LYS A 258 16.42 -8.77 -18.40
C LYS A 258 17.21 -8.30 -17.17
N PRO A 259 18.31 -7.52 -17.28
CA PRO A 259 19.05 -7.05 -16.12
C PRO A 259 18.19 -6.24 -15.15
N THR A 260 17.46 -5.24 -15.65
CA THR A 260 16.56 -4.41 -14.83
C THR A 260 15.42 -5.21 -14.22
N TYR A 261 14.91 -6.23 -14.92
CA TYR A 261 13.89 -7.11 -14.39
C TYR A 261 14.43 -8.03 -13.28
N LEU A 262 15.64 -8.57 -13.43
CA LEU A 262 16.27 -9.45 -12.43
C LEU A 262 16.67 -8.72 -11.14
N GLU A 263 16.95 -7.41 -11.21
CA GLU A 263 17.06 -6.56 -10.00
C GLU A 263 15.75 -6.51 -9.18
N LEU A 264 14.62 -6.96 -9.74
CA LEU A 264 13.34 -7.07 -9.03
C LEU A 264 13.11 -8.48 -8.48
N CYS A 265 14.12 -9.36 -8.54
CA CYS A 265 14.10 -10.73 -8.01
C CYS A 265 15.01 -10.91 -6.78
N THR A 266 15.52 -9.83 -6.19
CA THR A 266 16.45 -9.92 -5.06
C THR A 266 15.73 -10.45 -3.82
N LYS A 267 16.46 -11.17 -2.96
CA LYS A 267 15.88 -11.76 -1.74
C LYS A 267 15.34 -10.66 -0.82
N GLU A 268 16.02 -9.52 -0.74
CA GLU A 268 15.66 -8.38 0.09
C GLU A 268 14.36 -7.72 -0.35
N LEU A 269 14.06 -7.73 -1.65
CA LEU A 269 12.79 -7.22 -2.17
C LEU A 269 11.67 -8.24 -1.96
N LEU A 270 11.91 -9.50 -2.34
CA LEU A 270 10.88 -10.53 -2.38
C LEU A 270 10.42 -10.95 -0.98
N THR A 271 11.31 -10.95 0.01
CA THR A 271 10.95 -11.20 1.41
C THR A 271 9.92 -10.21 1.95
N LYS A 272 9.92 -8.96 1.46
CA LYS A 272 8.97 -7.92 1.88
C LYS A 272 7.55 -8.12 1.35
N CYS A 273 7.36 -8.95 0.32
CA CYS A 273 6.05 -9.20 -0.30
C CYS A 273 5.63 -10.67 -0.32
N LEU A 274 6.42 -11.55 0.31
CA LEU A 274 6.19 -13.00 0.37
C LEU A 274 4.86 -13.40 1.02
N HIS A 275 4.28 -12.49 1.81
CA HIS A 275 2.98 -12.64 2.49
C HIS A 275 1.78 -12.60 1.55
N GLY A 276 1.91 -12.04 0.33
CA GLY A 276 0.83 -12.01 -0.64
C GLY A 276 -0.36 -11.09 -0.31
N LYS A 277 -0.21 -10.13 0.60
CA LYS A 277 -1.25 -9.18 1.05
C LYS A 277 -1.25 -7.88 0.23
N THR A 278 -2.38 -7.18 0.24
CA THR A 278 -2.60 -5.90 -0.44
C THR A 278 -3.04 -4.81 0.55
N GLN A 279 -3.13 -3.56 0.09
CA GLN A 279 -3.67 -2.43 0.86
C GLN A 279 -4.91 -1.84 0.18
N ASN A 280 -5.60 -2.62 -0.64
CA ASN A 280 -6.73 -2.12 -1.45
C ASN A 280 -7.87 -1.60 -0.55
N SER A 281 -8.03 -2.19 0.63
CA SER A 281 -9.01 -1.81 1.65
C SER A 281 -8.86 -0.35 2.10
N ASN A 282 -7.65 0.23 2.07
CA ASN A 282 -7.42 1.65 2.36
C ASN A 282 -8.11 2.55 1.31
N GLN A 283 -8.04 2.19 0.03
CA GLN A 283 -8.68 2.94 -1.04
C GLN A 283 -10.21 2.86 -0.94
N CYS A 284 -10.74 1.70 -0.57
CA CYS A 284 -12.17 1.51 -0.30
C CYS A 284 -12.62 2.39 0.89
N LEU A 285 -11.89 2.36 2.01
CA LEU A 285 -12.19 3.20 3.18
C LEU A 285 -12.19 4.68 2.83
N ASN A 286 -11.18 5.15 2.08
CA ASN A 286 -11.12 6.53 1.62
C ASN A 286 -12.38 6.92 0.84
N GLY A 287 -12.82 6.07 -0.09
CA GLY A 287 -14.07 6.29 -0.83
C GLY A 287 -15.28 6.42 0.10
N VAL A 288 -15.40 5.54 1.09
CA VAL A 288 -16.50 5.51 2.06
C VAL A 288 -16.52 6.76 2.94
N ILE A 289 -15.36 7.22 3.42
CA ILE A 289 -15.24 8.43 4.23
C ILE A 289 -15.74 9.64 3.44
N TRP A 290 -15.28 9.79 2.20
CA TRP A 290 -15.58 10.97 1.39
C TRP A 290 -16.97 10.95 0.75
N GLN A 291 -17.63 9.79 0.66
CA GLN A 291 -19.06 9.72 0.35
C GLN A 291 -19.94 10.28 1.47
N ARG A 292 -19.54 10.08 2.74
CA ARG A 292 -20.28 10.56 3.92
C ARG A 292 -19.95 11.99 4.29
N VAL A 293 -18.69 12.38 4.10
CA VAL A 293 -18.21 13.74 4.33
C VAL A 293 -17.67 14.26 2.99
N PRO A 294 -18.52 14.82 2.11
CA PRO A 294 -18.09 15.24 0.79
C PRO A 294 -16.90 16.20 0.83
N LYS A 295 -15.99 16.11 -0.14
CA LYS A 295 -14.82 17.00 -0.22
C LYS A 295 -15.20 18.43 -0.60
N GLU A 296 -16.40 18.60 -1.14
CA GLU A 296 -16.98 19.84 -1.63
C GLU A 296 -17.50 20.73 -0.49
N VAL A 297 -17.84 20.14 0.66
CA VAL A 297 -18.39 20.85 1.82
C VAL A 297 -17.34 20.95 2.91
N PHE A 298 -16.92 22.16 3.27
CA PHE A 298 -15.97 22.34 4.37
C PHE A 298 -16.61 21.96 5.71
N VAL A 299 -16.05 20.98 6.42
CA VAL A 299 -16.54 20.54 7.73
C VAL A 299 -15.53 20.81 8.85
N CYS A 300 -16.00 20.83 10.09
CA CYS A 300 -15.12 20.91 11.27
C CYS A 300 -14.78 19.50 11.79
N LEU A 301 -13.73 19.39 12.61
CA LEU A 301 -13.24 18.13 13.19
C LEU A 301 -14.37 17.25 13.78
N LYS A 302 -15.31 17.86 14.50
CA LYS A 302 -16.46 17.17 15.12
C LYS A 302 -17.28 16.35 14.11
N THR A 303 -17.46 16.84 12.89
CA THR A 303 -18.25 16.14 11.85
C THR A 303 -17.51 14.92 11.29
N ILE A 304 -16.18 14.97 11.20
CA ILE A 304 -15.37 13.83 10.74
C ILE A 304 -15.27 12.77 11.86
N GLY A 305 -15.20 13.21 13.12
CA GLY A 305 -15.11 12.35 14.30
C GLY A 305 -16.37 11.55 14.65
N CYS A 306 -17.53 11.88 14.07
CA CYS A 306 -18.75 11.09 14.26
C CYS A 306 -18.75 9.74 13.51
N PHE A 307 -17.68 9.42 12.79
CA PHE A 307 -17.56 8.21 11.99
C PHE A 307 -16.79 7.11 12.75
N ASP A 308 -17.48 6.02 13.12
CA ASP A 308 -16.83 4.75 13.45
C ASP A 308 -16.86 3.86 12.19
N PRO A 309 -15.76 3.77 11.43
CA PRO A 309 -15.68 2.82 10.33
C PRO A 309 -15.84 1.39 10.88
N ILE A 310 -16.81 0.67 10.34
CA ILE A 310 -17.05 -0.75 10.62
C ILE A 310 -15.97 -1.60 9.96
#